data_AF-A0A928Q1J3-F1
#
_entry.id   AF-A0A928Q1J3-F1
#
_cell.length_a   1.000
_cell.length_b   1.000
_cell.length_c   1.000
_cell.angle_alpha   90.00
_cell.angle_beta   90.00
_cell.angle_gamma   90.00
#
_symmetry.space_group_name_H-M   'P 1'
#
loop_
_entity.id
_entity.type
_entity.pdbx_description
1 polymer ?
#
loop_
_entity_poly.entity_id
_entity_poly.type
_entity_poly.pdbx_seq_one_letter_code
_entity_poly.pdbx_strand_id
1 'polypeptide(L)'
;MIQFTETEYHNPNKHYVVVKAQFDLEGNILPLSIIYEDAEWEVDRIVDIRPAASLKSGGAGMRYTCYINGRKTYLFLEETRWFFEICE
;
A
#
# COMPACT_ATOMS: atom_id res chain seq x y z
N MET A 1 24.53 -1.92 -22.26
CA MET A 1 23.80 -1.82 -20.98
C MET A 1 22.65 -2.79 -21.06
N ILE A 2 22.62 -3.80 -20.19
CA ILE A 2 21.61 -4.85 -20.22
C ILE A 2 20.31 -4.22 -19.74
N GLN A 3 19.29 -4.18 -20.61
CA GLN A 3 17.94 -3.85 -20.20
C GLN A 3 17.34 -5.10 -19.56
N PHE A 4 17.25 -5.12 -18.23
CA PHE A 4 16.41 -6.07 -17.54
C PHE A 4 14.97 -5.64 -17.78
N THR A 5 14.27 -6.32 -18.68
CA THR A 5 12.80 -6.22 -18.73
C THR A 5 12.30 -6.96 -17.50
N GLU A 6 11.95 -6.22 -16.44
CA GLU A 6 11.18 -6.79 -15.33
C GLU A 6 9.95 -7.45 -15.93
N THR A 7 9.86 -8.77 -15.78
CA THR A 7 8.66 -9.54 -16.11
C THR A 7 7.54 -8.96 -15.26
N GLU A 8 6.62 -8.19 -15.86
CA GLU A 8 5.50 -7.57 -15.14
C GLU A 8 4.68 -8.68 -14.47
N TYR A 9 4.86 -8.84 -13.16
CA TYR A 9 4.04 -9.73 -12.35
C TYR A 9 2.63 -9.15 -12.28
N HIS A 10 1.75 -9.64 -13.14
CA HIS A 10 0.35 -9.21 -13.20
C HIS A 10 -0.53 -10.16 -12.38
N ASN A 11 -0.72 -9.85 -11.10
CA ASN A 11 -1.77 -10.48 -10.29
C ASN A 11 -3.04 -9.62 -10.36
N PRO A 12 -4.16 -10.13 -10.89
CA PRO A 12 -5.40 -9.36 -11.01
C PRO A 12 -5.96 -8.86 -9.66
N ASN A 13 -5.55 -9.49 -8.54
CA ASN A 13 -5.96 -9.05 -7.20
C ASN A 13 -5.04 -7.97 -6.60
N LYS A 14 -3.95 -7.59 -7.29
CA LYS A 14 -2.98 -6.62 -6.79
C LYS A 14 -3.27 -5.24 -7.37
N HIS A 15 -3.93 -4.42 -6.57
CA HIS A 15 -4.33 -3.07 -6.97
C HIS A 15 -3.30 -2.04 -6.51
N TYR A 16 -2.41 -1.64 -7.42
CA TYR A 16 -1.50 -0.53 -7.15
C TYR A 16 -2.25 0.80 -7.12
N VAL A 17 -1.88 1.66 -6.18
CA VAL A 17 -2.54 2.94 -5.92
C VAL A 17 -1.53 4.06 -5.75
N VAL A 18 -1.95 5.28 -6.08
CA VAL A 18 -1.22 6.48 -5.67
C VAL A 18 -1.51 6.73 -4.21
N VAL A 19 -0.48 7.06 -3.44
CA VAL A 19 -0.60 7.34 -2.00
C VAL A 19 -0.04 8.72 -1.73
N LYS A 20 -0.82 9.56 -1.04
CA LYS A 20 -0.26 10.75 -0.37
C LYS A 20 0.29 10.28 0.97
N ALA A 21 1.56 10.56 1.23
CA ALA A 21 2.22 10.17 2.47
C ALA A 21 3.03 11.32 3.05
N GLN A 22 3.06 11.39 4.37
CA GLN A 22 3.98 12.23 5.12
C GLN A 22 5.24 11.44 5.45
N PHE A 23 6.39 12.08 5.25
CA PHE A 23 7.67 11.59 5.73
C PHE A 23 8.03 12.42 6.95
N ASP A 24 8.16 11.79 8.11
CA ASP A 24 8.52 12.49 9.33
C ASP A 24 10.04 12.63 9.48
N LEU A 25 10.47 13.35 10.53
CA LEU A 25 11.88 13.59 10.81
C LEU A 25 12.65 12.33 11.24
N GLU A 26 11.95 11.27 11.64
CA GLU A 26 12.53 9.98 12.02
C GLU A 26 12.66 9.03 10.81
N GLY A 27 12.12 9.44 9.66
CA GLY A 27 12.14 8.65 8.42
C GLY A 27 10.97 7.68 8.31
N ASN A 28 9.96 7.76 9.18
CA ASN A 28 8.74 6.97 9.03
C ASN A 28 7.89 7.54 7.88
N ILE A 29 7.21 6.64 7.17
CA ILE A 29 6.28 6.99 6.09
C ILE A 29 4.87 6.78 6.59
N LEU A 30 4.07 7.84 6.66
CA LEU A 30 2.71 7.81 7.17
C LEU A 30 1.74 8.07 6.01
N PRO A 31 1.03 7.04 5.51
CA PRO A 31 0.00 7.26 4.48
C PRO A 31 -1.14 8.12 5.02
N LEU A 32 -1.50 9.15 4.25
CA LEU A 32 -2.57 10.11 4.57
C LEU A 32 -3.84 9.82 3.76
N SER A 33 -3.69 9.41 2.51
CA SER A 33 -4.80 9.03 1.64
C SER A 33 -4.33 8.14 0.49
N ILE A 34 -5.27 7.40 -0.10
CA ILE A 34 -5.07 6.69 -1.36
C ILE A 34 -5.95 7.27 -2.46
N ILE A 35 -5.48 7.21 -3.70
CA ILE A 35 -6.28 7.56 -4.88
C ILE A 35 -6.61 6.25 -5.59
N TYR A 36 -7.89 5.91 -5.65
CA TYR A 36 -8.41 4.70 -6.27
C TYR A 36 -9.67 5.04 -7.07
N GLU A 37 -9.77 4.56 -8.31
CA GLU A 37 -10.88 4.85 -9.23
C GLU A 37 -11.24 6.35 -9.30
N ASP A 38 -10.21 7.20 -9.46
CA ASP A 38 -10.31 8.67 -9.53
C ASP A 38 -10.91 9.35 -8.28
N ALA A 39 -11.06 8.61 -7.17
CA ALA A 39 -11.50 9.13 -5.89
C ALA A 39 -10.36 9.09 -4.86
N GLU A 40 -10.26 10.13 -4.04
CA GLU A 40 -9.35 10.17 -2.90
C GLU A 40 -10.06 9.64 -1.65
N TRP A 41 -9.46 8.64 -1.00
CA TRP A 41 -9.94 8.06 0.24
C TRP A 41 -8.94 8.33 1.36
N GLU A 42 -9.37 9.09 2.37
CA GLU A 42 -8.54 9.47 3.51
C GLU A 42 -8.28 8.29 4.45
N VAL A 43 -7.07 8.26 5.01
CA VAL A 43 -6.71 7.33 6.09
C VAL A 43 -7.18 7.93 7.41
N ASP A 44 -8.25 7.37 7.97
CA ASP A 44 -8.83 7.79 9.25
C ASP A 44 -7.82 7.62 10.39
N ARG A 45 -7.13 6.47 10.39
CA ARG A 45 -6.10 6.13 11.38
C ARG A 45 -5.24 4.96 10.92
N ILE A 46 -4.00 4.92 11.40
CA ILE A 46 -3.08 3.77 11.31
C ILE A 46 -3.02 3.11 12.67
N VAL A 47 -3.20 1.79 12.74
CA VAL A 47 -3.21 1.03 14.02
C VAL A 47 -2.06 0.05 14.18
N ASP A 48 -1.34 -0.26 13.10
CA ASP A 48 -0.21 -1.20 13.12
C ASP A 48 0.65 -1.00 11.87
N ILE A 49 1.98 -1.07 12.02
CA ILE A 49 2.96 -0.95 10.93
C ILE A 49 4.02 -2.03 11.12
N ARG A 50 4.20 -2.92 10.14
CA ARG A 50 5.20 -4.00 10.22
C ARG A 50 5.56 -4.59 8.86
N PRO A 51 6.74 -5.22 8.71
CA PRO A 51 7.00 -6.10 7.58
C PRO A 51 5.99 -7.26 7.55
N ALA A 52 5.38 -7.51 6.39
CA ALA A 52 4.46 -8.63 6.20
C ALA A 52 4.38 -9.09 4.74
N ALA A 53 4.04 -10.37 4.56
CA ALA A 53 3.61 -10.89 3.26
C ALA A 53 2.13 -10.52 3.00
N SER A 54 1.80 -10.22 1.75
CA SER A 54 0.43 -10.12 1.26
C SER A 54 -0.05 -11.53 0.89
N LEU A 55 -1.09 -12.02 1.58
CA LEU A 55 -1.62 -13.36 1.36
C LEU A 55 -2.67 -13.42 0.25
N LYS A 56 -3.35 -12.29 -0.06
CA LYS A 56 -4.36 -12.22 -1.13
C LYS A 56 -3.75 -11.81 -2.47
N SER A 57 -2.98 -10.73 -2.47
CA SER A 57 -2.40 -10.11 -3.68
C SER A 57 -1.01 -10.63 -4.03
N GLY A 58 -0.40 -11.41 -3.13
CA GLY A 58 1.00 -11.82 -3.25
C GLY A 58 1.96 -10.64 -3.07
N GLY A 59 3.24 -10.97 -2.83
CA GLY A 59 4.28 -9.99 -2.55
C GLY A 59 4.51 -9.77 -1.05
N ALA A 60 5.43 -8.87 -0.73
CA ALA A 60 5.83 -8.57 0.64
C ALA A 60 6.36 -7.14 0.75
N GLY A 61 6.16 -6.52 1.91
CA GLY A 61 6.59 -5.14 2.12
C GLY A 61 6.29 -4.64 3.52
N MET A 62 6.39 -3.33 3.70
CA MET A 62 5.90 -2.69 4.92
C MET A 62 4.38 -2.59 4.84
N ARG A 63 3.68 -3.30 5.72
CA ARG A 63 2.22 -3.28 5.81
C ARG A 63 1.77 -2.30 6.87
N TYR A 64 0.88 -1.41 6.47
CA TYR A 64 0.14 -0.49 7.32
C TYR A 64 -1.27 -1.04 7.47
N THR A 65 -1.68 -1.29 8.70
CA THR A 65 -3.09 -1.55 9.01
C THR A 65 -3.77 -0.22 9.26
N CYS A 66 -4.64 0.15 8.34
CA CYS A 66 -5.33 1.43 8.32
C CYS A 66 -6.84 1.23 8.50
N TYR A 67 -7.52 2.30 8.90
CA TYR A 67 -8.94 2.46 8.64
C TYR A 67 -9.11 3.52 7.56
N ILE A 68 -9.93 3.23 6.56
CA ILE A 68 -10.29 4.14 5.47
C ILE A 68 -11.80 4.05 5.34
N ASN A 69 -12.52 5.17 5.49
CA ASN A 69 -13.97 5.21 5.54
C ASN A 69 -14.56 4.21 6.56
N GLY A 70 -13.92 4.07 7.73
CA GLY A 70 -14.32 3.16 8.79
C GLY A 70 -14.09 1.67 8.49
N ARG A 71 -13.52 1.31 7.34
CA ARG A 71 -13.19 -0.06 6.97
C ARG A 71 -11.72 -0.35 7.21
N LYS A 72 -11.41 -1.51 7.77
CA LYS A 72 -10.04 -1.96 7.95
C LYS A 72 -9.44 -2.29 6.58
N THR A 73 -8.31 -1.66 6.27
CA THR A 73 -7.60 -1.79 5.00
C THR A 73 -6.13 -2.03 5.27
N TYR A 74 -5.52 -2.95 4.54
CA TYR A 74 -4.06 -3.10 4.53
C TYR A 74 -3.48 -2.31 3.37
N LEU A 75 -2.57 -1.38 3.65
CA LEU A 75 -1.71 -0.77 2.63
C LEU A 75 -0.33 -1.42 2.70
N PHE A 76 0.24 -1.74 1.56
CA PHE A 76 1.57 -2.31 1.45
C PHE A 76 2.47 -1.40 0.65
N LEU A 77 3.63 -1.05 1.21
CA LEU A 77 4.76 -0.50 0.47
C LEU A 77 5.72 -1.63 0.12
N GLU A 78 5.69 -2.07 -1.14
CA GLU A 78 6.59 -3.06 -1.71
C GLU A 78 7.63 -2.35 -2.57
N GLU A 79 8.89 -2.40 -2.13
CA GLU A 79 9.99 -1.63 -2.69
C GLU A 79 9.67 -0.13 -2.73
N THR A 80 9.15 0.35 -3.86
CA THR A 80 8.79 1.76 -4.08
C THR A 80 7.31 1.94 -4.48
N ARG A 81 6.54 0.86 -4.58
CA ARG A 81 5.16 0.86 -5.06
C ARG A 81 4.18 0.53 -3.95
N TRP A 82 3.01 1.16 -4.00
CA TRP A 82 1.94 0.97 -3.03
C TRP A 82 0.79 0.18 -3.62
N PHE A 83 0.28 -0.80 -2.87
CA PHE A 83 -0.97 -1.48 -3.18
C PHE A 83 -1.81 -1.66 -1.91
N PHE A 84 -3.10 -1.94 -2.06
CA PHE A 84 -3.99 -2.13 -0.92
C PHE A 84 -4.81 -3.42 -0.99
N GLU A 85 -5.28 -3.86 0.17
CA GLU A 85 -6.23 -4.96 0.34
C GLU A 85 -7.32 -4.54 1.33
N ILE A 86 -8.58 -4.70 0.93
CA ILE A 86 -9.70 -4.55 1.86
C ILE A 86 -9.76 -5.80 2.76
N CYS A 87 -9.79 -5.58 4.08
CA CYS A 87 -10.04 -6.67 5.02
C CYS A 87 -11.52 -7.04 4.96
N GLU A 88 -11.80 -8.34 4.94
CA GLU A 88 -13.16 -8.85 5.14
C GLU A 88 -13.63 -8.68 6.59
#